data_AF-X0W0J3-F1
#
_entry.id   AF-X0W0J3-F1
#
_cell.length_a   1.000
_cell.length_b   1.000
_cell.length_c   1.000
_cell.angle_alpha   90.00
_cell.angle_beta   90.00
_cell.angle_gamma   90.00
#
_symmetry.space_group_name_H-M   'P 1'
#
loop_
_entity.id
_entity.type
_entity.pdbx_description
1 polymer ?
#
loop_
_entity_poly.entity_id
_entity_poly.type
_entity_poly.pdbx_seq_one_letter_code
_entity_poly.pdbx_strand_id
1 'polypeptide(L)'
;LAITKNSGVETEIKLSKPTWIDRAISMEAIEEGERIYEYQIEALINGKWTKVCQGTAIGHKKIDRFKPVFTDQVRLKVTASVEEPRIRSFSIYNTAK
;
A
#
# COMPACT_ATOMS: atom_id res chain seq x y z
N LEU A 1 7.52 -1.34 -9.69
CA LEU A 1 6.66 -2.19 -10.55
C LEU A 1 5.46 -1.41 -11.07
N ALA A 2 4.72 -0.73 -10.19
CA ALA A 2 3.67 0.22 -10.55
C ALA A 2 3.55 1.29 -9.46
N ILE A 3 2.90 2.41 -9.81
CA ILE A 3 2.59 3.53 -8.92
C ILE A 3 1.16 4.00 -9.18
N THR A 4 0.40 4.33 -8.14
CA THR A 4 -0.93 4.94 -8.23
C THR A 4 -1.12 6.03 -7.18
N LYS A 5 -2.20 6.79 -7.31
CA LYS A 5 -2.64 7.82 -6.35
C LYS A 5 -4.14 7.64 -6.12
N ASN A 6 -4.63 7.92 -4.92
CA ASN A 6 -6.07 7.89 -4.65
C ASN A 6 -6.44 8.79 -3.45
N SER A 7 -7.71 9.16 -3.37
CA SER A 7 -8.34 9.65 -2.14
C SER A 7 -9.30 8.60 -1.60
N GLY A 8 -9.28 8.38 -0.29
CA GLY A 8 -10.13 7.41 0.38
C GLY A 8 -9.38 6.24 1.01
N VAL A 9 -10.15 5.27 1.53
CA VAL A 9 -9.64 4.23 2.44
C VAL A 9 -8.99 3.03 1.74
N GLU A 10 -9.16 2.87 0.43
CA GLU A 10 -8.51 1.80 -0.33
C GLU A 10 -7.76 2.39 -1.54
N THR A 11 -6.52 1.97 -1.74
CA THR A 11 -5.71 2.34 -2.90
C THR A 11 -5.13 1.07 -3.52
N GLU A 12 -5.67 0.67 -4.67
CA GLU A 12 -5.33 -0.59 -5.32
C GLU A 12 -4.41 -0.40 -6.53
N ILE A 13 -3.50 -1.35 -6.71
CA ILE A 13 -2.64 -1.49 -7.87
C ILE A 13 -2.87 -2.87 -8.46
N LYS A 14 -3.26 -2.88 -9.75
CA LYS A 14 -3.18 -4.06 -10.61
C LYS A 14 -1.88 -4.02 -11.43
N LEU A 15 -1.05 -5.04 -11.26
CA LEU A 15 0.17 -5.26 -12.00
C LEU A 15 -0.14 -5.83 -13.39
N SER A 16 0.73 -5.61 -14.37
CA SER A 16 0.55 -6.11 -15.73
C SER A 16 0.62 -7.63 -15.84
N LYS A 17 1.28 -8.28 -14.88
CA LYS A 17 1.36 -9.73 -14.73
C LYS A 17 1.60 -10.11 -13.27
N PRO A 18 1.19 -11.33 -12.85
CA PRO A 18 1.58 -11.87 -11.55
C PRO A 18 3.11 -11.89 -11.38
N THR A 19 3.59 -11.37 -10.25
CA THR A 19 5.02 -11.30 -9.97
C THR A 19 5.30 -11.33 -8.47
N TRP A 20 6.55 -11.62 -8.09
CA TRP A 20 6.99 -11.54 -6.70
C TRP A 20 7.14 -10.08 -6.29
N ILE A 21 6.67 -9.75 -5.08
CA ILE A 21 6.76 -8.42 -4.47
C ILE A 21 7.16 -8.55 -3.00
N ASP A 22 7.92 -7.61 -2.47
CA ASP A 22 8.47 -7.66 -1.09
C ASP A 22 8.49 -6.29 -0.38
N ARG A 23 8.05 -5.25 -1.10
CA ARG A 23 8.14 -3.86 -0.69
C ARG A 23 6.96 -3.07 -1.20
N ALA A 24 6.46 -2.20 -0.34
CA ALA A 24 5.54 -1.15 -0.70
C ALA A 24 6.02 0.20 -0.17
N ILE A 25 5.77 1.25 -0.95
CA ILE A 25 6.04 2.63 -0.54
C ILE A 25 4.74 3.41 -0.61
N SER A 26 4.38 4.02 0.50
CA SER A 26 3.18 4.84 0.65
C SER A 26 3.57 6.25 1.08
N MET A 27 2.88 7.26 0.55
CA MET A 27 3.08 8.67 0.88
C MET A 27 1.73 9.36 0.94
N GLU A 28 1.45 10.09 2.01
CA GLU A 28 0.31 11.00 2.09
C GLU A 28 0.62 12.33 1.37
N ALA A 29 -0.41 13.06 0.98
CA ALA A 29 -0.31 14.45 0.57
C ALA A 29 -0.12 15.30 1.84
N ILE A 30 1.13 15.34 2.33
CA ILE A 30 1.46 15.94 3.64
C ILE A 30 1.12 17.44 3.71
N GLU A 31 1.02 18.10 2.55
CA GLU A 31 0.49 19.46 2.40
C GLU A 31 -0.97 19.60 2.87
N GLU A 32 -1.74 18.52 2.87
CA GLU A 32 -3.13 18.42 3.38
C GLU A 32 -3.21 17.79 4.79
N GLY A 33 -2.05 17.56 5.41
CA GLY A 33 -1.90 16.95 6.74
C GLY A 33 -1.59 15.45 6.73
N GLU A 34 -1.16 14.95 7.88
CA GLU A 34 -0.98 13.53 8.17
C GLU A 34 -2.27 13.00 8.79
N ARG A 35 -2.97 12.11 8.09
CA ARG A 35 -4.35 11.73 8.43
C ARG A 35 -4.47 10.27 8.88
N ILE A 36 -3.59 9.39 8.40
CA ILE A 36 -3.67 7.94 8.64
C ILE A 36 -3.06 7.58 10.01
N TYR A 37 -3.82 6.86 10.82
CA TYR A 37 -3.37 6.30 12.11
C TYR A 37 -3.08 4.82 12.05
N GLU A 38 -3.83 4.07 11.23
CA GLU A 38 -3.64 2.65 11.03
C GLU A 38 -3.96 2.26 9.58
N TYR A 39 -3.15 1.33 9.05
CA TYR A 39 -3.37 0.76 7.74
C TYR A 39 -2.83 -0.67 7.65
N GLN A 40 -3.24 -1.35 6.59
CA GLN A 40 -2.67 -2.62 6.18
C GLN A 40 -2.40 -2.65 4.68
N ILE A 41 -1.44 -3.47 4.30
CA ILE A 41 -1.16 -3.78 2.90
C ILE A 41 -1.62 -5.21 2.68
N GLU A 42 -2.40 -5.41 1.64
CA GLU A 42 -2.96 -6.69 1.27
C GLU A 42 -2.57 -7.05 -0.15
N ALA A 43 -2.35 -8.34 -0.38
CA ALA A 43 -2.16 -8.93 -1.69
C ALA A 43 -3.33 -9.86 -2.00
N LEU A 44 -3.76 -9.92 -3.26
CA LEU A 44 -4.73 -10.91 -3.69
C LEU A 44 -4.01 -12.25 -3.89
N ILE A 45 -4.30 -13.23 -3.04
CA ILE A 45 -3.69 -14.55 -3.07
C ILE A 45 -4.82 -15.58 -3.14
N ASN A 46 -4.81 -16.43 -4.17
CA ASN A 46 -5.85 -17.44 -4.41
C ASN A 46 -7.27 -16.85 -4.37
N GLY A 47 -7.45 -15.67 -4.98
CA GLY A 47 -8.74 -14.96 -5.02
C GLY A 47 -9.17 -14.32 -3.71
N LYS A 48 -8.31 -14.28 -2.68
CA LYS A 48 -8.61 -13.69 -1.37
C LYS A 48 -7.60 -12.61 -1.00
N TRP A 49 -8.11 -11.47 -0.54
CA TRP A 49 -7.28 -10.42 0.04
C TRP A 49 -6.62 -10.93 1.33
N THR A 50 -5.30 -10.98 1.31
CA THR A 50 -4.49 -11.47 2.42
C THR A 50 -3.57 -10.36 2.89
N LYS A 51 -3.61 -10.06 4.20
CA LYS A 51 -2.72 -9.08 4.81
C LYS A 51 -1.27 -9.54 4.76
N VAL A 52 -0.40 -8.72 4.16
CA VAL A 52 1.05 -8.97 4.06
C VAL A 52 1.86 -8.04 4.96
N CYS A 53 1.30 -6.88 5.32
CA CYS A 53 1.91 -5.92 6.22
C CYS A 53 0.84 -5.10 6.94
N GLN A 54 1.18 -4.52 8.10
CA GLN A 54 0.37 -3.53 8.80
C GLN A 54 1.27 -2.45 9.39
N GLY A 55 0.74 -1.25 9.54
CA GLY A 55 1.45 -0.13 10.15
C GLY A 55 0.49 0.89 10.72
N THR A 56 1.07 1.93 11.34
CA THR A 56 0.32 3.03 11.94
C THR A 56 0.34 4.25 11.03
N ALA A 57 1.23 5.21 11.30
CA ALA A 57 1.33 6.43 10.52
C ALA A 57 2.14 6.24 9.22
N ILE A 58 1.72 6.94 8.17
CA ILE A 58 2.40 6.99 6.86
C ILE A 58 3.14 8.32 6.71
N GLY A 59 2.44 9.44 6.83
CA GLY A 59 2.97 10.79 6.73
C GLY A 59 3.68 11.04 5.40
N HIS A 60 4.84 11.70 5.46
CA HIS A 60 5.60 12.04 4.25
C HIS A 60 6.02 10.81 3.43
N LYS A 61 6.51 9.74 4.07
CA LYS A 61 6.93 8.51 3.38
C LYS A 61 7.02 7.33 4.33
N LYS A 62 6.44 6.21 3.92
CA LYS A 62 6.58 4.91 4.56
C LYS A 62 7.11 3.87 3.60
N ILE A 63 8.05 3.04 4.06
CA ILE A 63 8.60 1.91 3.30
C ILE A 63 8.32 0.64 4.09
N ASP A 64 7.33 -0.12 3.62
CA ASP A 64 6.92 -1.36 4.24
C ASP A 64 7.65 -2.54 3.63
N ARG A 65 8.12 -3.43 4.51
CA ARG A 65 8.91 -4.61 4.20
C ARG A 65 8.13 -5.84 4.63
N PHE A 66 7.96 -6.80 3.73
CA PHE A 66 7.23 -8.03 4.04
C PHE A 66 7.87 -9.24 3.36
N LYS A 67 7.48 -10.44 3.78
CA LYS A 67 7.92 -11.68 3.12
C LYS A 67 7.46 -11.66 1.66
N PRO A 68 8.30 -12.05 0.69
CA PRO A 68 7.90 -12.04 -0.71
C PRO A 68 6.59 -12.80 -0.94
N VAL A 69 5.68 -12.20 -1.70
CA VAL A 69 4.42 -12.84 -2.15
C VAL A 69 4.28 -12.74 -3.66
N PHE A 70 3.67 -13.75 -4.27
CA PHE A 70 3.39 -13.79 -5.70
C PHE A 70 1.94 -13.36 -5.96
N THR A 71 1.74 -12.23 -6.64
CA THR A 71 0.40 -11.66 -6.89
C THR A 71 0.42 -10.72 -8.10
N ASP A 72 -0.74 -10.41 -8.63
CA ASP A 72 -0.95 -9.32 -9.60
C ASP A 72 -1.74 -8.14 -9.02
N GLN A 73 -2.25 -8.24 -7.79
CA GLN A 73 -3.10 -7.22 -7.19
C GLN A 73 -2.70 -6.96 -5.75
N VAL A 74 -2.50 -5.68 -5.45
CA VAL A 74 -2.05 -5.20 -4.14
C VAL A 74 -2.85 -3.98 -3.78
N ARG A 75 -3.27 -3.86 -2.52
CA ARG A 75 -3.92 -2.65 -2.03
C ARG A 75 -3.35 -2.18 -0.70
N LEU A 76 -3.28 -0.87 -0.56
CA LEU A 76 -3.23 -0.19 0.73
C LEU A 76 -4.68 -0.05 1.22
N LYS A 77 -4.95 -0.46 2.46
CA LYS A 77 -6.24 -0.30 3.12
C LYS A 77 -6.04 0.46 4.43
N VAL A 78 -6.59 1.65 4.52
CA VAL A 78 -6.61 2.47 5.73
C VAL A 78 -7.71 1.94 6.65
N THR A 79 -7.34 1.64 7.89
CA THR A 79 -8.26 1.10 8.91
C THR A 79 -8.64 2.13 9.97
N ALA A 80 -7.83 3.17 10.16
CA ALA A 80 -8.16 4.32 10.99
C ALA A 80 -7.51 5.61 10.47
N SER A 81 -8.27 6.71 10.44
CA SER A 81 -7.78 8.03 10.08
C SER A 81 -8.59 9.13 10.77
N VAL A 82 -8.00 10.32 10.93
CA VAL A 82 -8.69 11.50 11.49
C VAL A 82 -9.66 12.16 10.51
N GLU A 83 -9.38 12.01 9.22
CA GLU A 83 -10.16 12.54 8.11
C GLU A 83 -9.97 11.64 6.88
N GLU A 84 -10.55 12.01 5.74
CA GLU A 84 -10.36 11.29 4.47
C GLU A 84 -8.86 11.21 4.11
N PRO A 85 -8.28 10.01 3.95
CA PRO A 85 -6.89 9.85 3.56
C PRO A 85 -6.61 10.40 2.15
N ARG A 86 -5.52 11.15 2.02
CA ARG A 86 -5.04 11.70 0.75
C ARG A 86 -3.74 11.00 0.37
N ILE A 87 -3.81 9.96 -0.46
CA ILE A 87 -2.63 9.17 -0.87
C ILE A 87 -1.98 9.83 -2.09
N ARG A 88 -0.85 10.51 -1.84
CA ARG A 88 -0.03 11.13 -2.88
C ARG A 88 0.62 10.11 -3.80
N SER A 89 1.05 8.97 -3.24
CA SER A 89 1.56 7.85 -4.02
C SER A 89 1.55 6.55 -3.23
N PHE A 90 1.13 5.48 -3.89
CA PHE A 90 1.34 4.10 -3.45
C PHE A 90 2.12 3.36 -4.54
N SER A 91 3.16 2.62 -4.18
CA SER A 91 4.08 1.99 -5.14
C SER A 91 4.56 0.62 -4.67
N ILE A 92 4.70 -0.33 -5.59
CA ILE A 92 5.11 -1.71 -5.30
C ILE A 92 6.45 -2.04 -5.96
N TYR A 93 7.30 -2.76 -5.23
CA TYR A 93 8.63 -3.16 -5.68
C TYR A 93 8.92 -4.64 -5.38
N ASN A 94 9.92 -5.15 -6.09
CA ASN A 94 10.59 -6.41 -5.81
C ASN A 94 12.09 -6.10 -5.66
N THR A 95 12.63 -6.30 -4.47
CA THR A 95 14.03 -5.99 -4.13
C THR A 95 14.89 -7.21 -3.85
N ALA A 96 14.30 -8.39 -3.77
CA ALA A 96 15.04 -9.64 -3.69
C ALA A 96 15.78 -9.88 -5.01
N LYS A 97 17.09 -10.14 -4.90
CA LYS A 97 17.93 -10.65 -5.99
C LYS A 97 17.93 -12.16 -5.94
#